data_AF-A0A7X3RTD2-F1
#
_entry.id   AF-A0A7X3RTD2-F1
#
_cell.length_a   1.000
_cell.length_b   1.000
_cell.length_c   1.000
_cell.angle_alpha   90.00
_cell.angle_beta   90.00
_cell.angle_gamma   90.00
#
_symmetry.space_group_name_H-M   'P 1'
#
loop_
_entity.id
_entity.type
_entity.pdbx_description
1 polymer ?
#
loop_
_entity_poly.entity_id
_entity_poly.type
_entity_poly.pdbx_seq_one_letter_code
_entity_poly.pdbx_strand_id
1 'polypeptide(L)'
;MADVREEFQWFINLGGMVDWSRIPNSKPAVVSFFCDDEGNLWVKREAVMPEDAGRLFDLFDPEGRYLGELRLPFTLQSDPEPIVRDGMLYGVTTDELGAPNVVRARIVKP
;
A
#
# COMPACT_ATOMS: atom_id res chain seq x y z
N MET A 1 14.99 -10.88 4.12
CA MET A 1 14.45 -10.85 2.74
C MET A 1 15.43 -11.57 1.85
N ALA A 2 14.96 -12.40 0.92
CA ALA A 2 15.85 -13.01 -0.08
C ALA A 2 16.42 -11.91 -0.99
N ASP A 3 17.59 -12.15 -1.57
CA ASP A 3 18.18 -11.23 -2.55
C ASP A 3 17.32 -11.25 -3.82
N VAL A 4 16.78 -10.10 -4.22
CA VAL A 4 15.97 -9.97 -5.45
C VAL A 4 16.72 -10.49 -6.68
N ARG A 5 18.05 -10.49 -6.66
CA ARG A 5 18.88 -11.05 -7.74
C ARG A 5 18.80 -12.57 -7.82
N GLU A 6 18.61 -13.26 -6.70
CA GLU A 6 18.35 -14.70 -6.67
C GLU A 6 16.94 -15.01 -7.17
N GLU A 7 15.95 -14.22 -6.76
CA GLU A 7 14.55 -14.39 -7.18
C GLU A 7 14.36 -14.24 -8.70
N PHE A 8 15.20 -13.47 -9.40
CA PHE A 8 15.14 -13.30 -10.85
C PHE A 8 15.98 -14.30 -11.65
N GLN A 9 16.69 -15.24 -11.00
CA GLN A 9 17.52 -16.22 -11.72
C GLN A 9 16.70 -17.09 -12.69
N TRP A 10 15.46 -17.45 -12.33
CA TRP A 10 14.59 -18.22 -13.24
C TRP A 10 14.35 -17.48 -14.57
N PHE A 11 14.15 -16.15 -14.52
CA PHE A 11 13.89 -15.34 -15.71
C PHE A 11 15.14 -15.23 -16.58
N ILE A 12 16.29 -15.03 -15.96
CA ILE A 12 17.59 -14.96 -16.65
C ILE A 12 17.93 -16.31 -17.31
N ASN A 13 17.67 -17.42 -16.61
CA ASN A 13 17.90 -18.76 -17.14
C ASN A 13 17.02 -19.10 -18.36
N LEU A 14 15.88 -18.43 -18.51
CA LEU A 14 15.01 -18.52 -19.69
C LEU A 14 15.41 -17.54 -20.81
N GLY A 15 16.56 -16.87 -20.70
CA GLY A 15 17.06 -15.91 -21.68
C GLY A 15 16.55 -14.47 -21.46
N GLY A 16 15.87 -14.21 -20.34
CA GLY A 16 15.47 -12.86 -19.96
C GLY A 16 16.66 -11.96 -19.64
N MET A 17 16.59 -10.68 -20.00
CA MET A 17 17.61 -9.69 -19.68
C MET A 17 17.09 -8.71 -18.63
N VAL A 18 17.85 -8.53 -17.55
CA VAL A 18 17.52 -7.59 -16.47
C VAL A 18 18.57 -6.48 -16.46
N ASP A 19 18.13 -5.24 -16.65
CA ASP A 19 18.98 -4.06 -16.46
C ASP A 19 18.92 -3.59 -15.01
N TRP A 20 19.85 -4.11 -14.20
CA TRP A 20 19.93 -3.79 -12.78
C TRP A 20 20.18 -2.31 -12.48
N SER A 21 20.70 -1.53 -13.44
CA SER A 21 20.88 -0.08 -13.24
C SER A 21 19.56 0.68 -13.14
N ARG A 22 18.47 0.08 -13.62
CA ARG A 22 17.12 0.64 -13.61
C ARG A 22 16.26 0.15 -12.44
N ILE A 23 16.78 -0.74 -11.61
CA ILE A 23 16.07 -1.30 -10.45
C ILE A 23 16.72 -0.72 -9.19
N PRO A 24 15.95 -0.06 -8.30
CA PRO A 24 16.47 0.42 -7.03
C PRO A 24 17.09 -0.72 -6.20
N ASN A 25 18.23 -0.47 -5.56
CA ASN A 25 18.90 -1.45 -4.69
C ASN A 25 18.19 -1.66 -3.34
N SER A 26 17.11 -0.92 -3.08
CA SER A 26 16.29 -1.03 -1.88
C SER A 26 14.82 -0.93 -2.25
N LYS A 27 13.98 -1.70 -1.55
CA LYS A 27 12.53 -1.61 -1.71
C LYS A 27 12.06 -0.18 -1.36
N PRO A 28 11.22 0.46 -2.20
CA PRO A 28 10.65 1.76 -1.87
C PRO A 28 9.88 1.72 -0.55
N ALA A 29 9.87 2.85 0.18
CA ALA A 29 9.09 2.99 1.42
C ALA A 29 7.57 3.09 1.18
N VAL A 30 7.14 3.11 -0.08
CA VAL A 30 5.75 3.29 -0.52
C VAL A 30 5.33 2.08 -1.34
N VAL A 31 4.10 1.60 -1.09
CA VAL A 31 3.50 0.45 -1.77
C VAL A 31 2.54 0.90 -2.87
N SER A 32 1.66 1.85 -2.55
CA SER A 32 0.62 2.37 -3.46
C SER A 32 0.11 3.70 -2.93
N PHE A 33 -0.66 4.41 -3.73
CA PHE A 33 -1.37 5.61 -3.29
C PHE A 33 -2.68 5.78 -4.06
N PHE A 34 -3.64 6.50 -3.49
CA PHE A 34 -4.90 6.88 -4.12
C PHE A 34 -5.39 8.20 -3.50
N CYS A 35 -6.40 8.84 -4.12
CA CYS A 35 -6.98 10.09 -3.61
C CYS A 35 -8.39 9.84 -3.06
N ASP A 36 -8.79 10.62 -2.05
CA ASP A 36 -10.20 10.71 -1.63
C ASP A 36 -10.99 11.75 -2.43
N ASP A 37 -12.30 11.85 -2.13
CA ASP A 37 -13.22 12.79 -2.79
C ASP A 37 -13.02 14.26 -2.42
N GLU A 38 -12.24 14.55 -1.38
CA GLU A 38 -11.77 15.90 -1.02
C GLU A 38 -10.42 16.24 -1.68
N GLY A 39 -9.77 15.26 -2.33
CA GLY A 39 -8.47 15.40 -2.98
C GLY A 39 -7.28 15.16 -2.06
N ASN A 40 -7.48 14.66 -0.84
CA ASN A 40 -6.36 14.25 0.00
C ASN A 40 -5.69 13.00 -0.59
N LEU A 41 -4.37 12.97 -0.55
CA LEU A 41 -3.56 11.85 -1.03
C LEU A 41 -3.29 10.88 0.12
N TRP A 42 -3.67 9.62 -0.10
CA TRP A 42 -3.43 8.51 0.82
C TRP A 42 -2.26 7.68 0.32
N VAL A 43 -1.13 7.71 1.03
CA VAL A 43 0.08 6.96 0.65
C VAL A 43 0.24 5.75 1.54
N LYS A 44 0.08 4.55 0.98
CA LYS A 44 0.28 3.29 1.68
C LYS A 44 1.78 3.01 1.84
N ARG A 45 2.23 2.78 3.06
CA ARG A 45 3.64 2.57 3.37
C ARG A 45 4.01 1.09 3.35
N GLU A 46 5.27 0.85 2.99
CA GLU A 46 5.92 -0.42 3.25
C GLU A 46 6.12 -0.54 4.77
N ALA A 47 5.55 -1.57 5.38
CA ALA A 47 5.71 -1.81 6.81
C ALA A 47 7.01 -2.57 7.07
N VAL A 48 7.75 -2.14 8.09
CA VAL A 48 8.91 -2.90 8.59
C VAL A 48 8.45 -4.16 9.31
N MET A 49 7.37 -4.05 10.08
CA MET A 49 6.80 -5.14 10.86
C MET A 49 5.65 -5.82 10.08
N PRO A 50 5.62 -7.17 9.99
CA PRO A 50 4.58 -7.88 9.24
C PRO A 50 3.14 -7.57 9.68
N GLU A 51 2.92 -7.33 10.97
CA GLU A 51 1.60 -7.02 11.54
C GLU A 51 1.03 -5.65 11.11
N ASP A 52 1.90 -4.75 10.64
CA ASP A 52 1.54 -3.44 10.13
C ASP A 52 1.40 -3.42 8.61
N ALA A 53 1.72 -4.54 7.94
CA ALA A 53 1.65 -4.66 6.49
C ALA A 53 0.25 -4.32 5.99
N GLY A 54 0.19 -3.28 5.17
CA GLY A 54 -1.02 -2.74 4.58
C GLY A 54 -1.98 -2.05 5.53
N ARG A 55 -1.51 -1.60 6.70
CA ARG A 55 -2.28 -0.84 7.69
C ARG A 55 -1.83 0.61 7.85
N LEU A 56 -0.63 0.95 7.38
CA LEU A 56 0.01 2.26 7.59
C LEU A 56 -0.16 3.16 6.36
N PHE A 57 -0.64 4.38 6.60
CA PHE A 57 -0.86 5.40 5.58
C PHE A 57 -0.31 6.74 6.05
N ASP A 58 0.37 7.46 5.15
CA ASP A 58 0.62 8.89 5.32
C ASP A 58 -0.45 9.66 4.53
N LEU A 59 -1.05 10.68 5.15
CA LEU A 59 -2.06 11.54 4.53
C LEU A 59 -1.46 12.89 4.17
N PHE A 60 -1.81 13.38 2.99
CA PHE A 60 -1.45 14.72 2.51
C PHE A 60 -2.70 15.45 2.01
N ASP A 61 -2.77 16.75 2.22
CA ASP A 61 -3.81 17.59 1.62
C ASP A 61 -3.61 17.77 0.10
N PRO A 62 -4.57 18.38 -0.63
CA PRO A 62 -4.45 18.58 -2.08
C PRO A 62 -3.24 19.43 -2.51
N GLU A 63 -2.66 20.22 -1.61
CA GLU A 63 -1.45 21.00 -1.87
C GLU A 63 -0.16 20.25 -1.51
N GLY A 64 -0.27 19.00 -1.05
CA GLY A 64 0.84 18.14 -0.67
C GLY A 64 1.37 18.39 0.75
N ARG A 65 0.65 19.09 1.62
CA ARG A 65 1.05 19.25 3.02
C ARG A 65 0.72 17.98 3.79
N TYR A 66 1.67 17.49 4.57
CA TYR A 66 1.50 16.31 5.41
C TYR A 66 0.50 16.58 6.55
N LEU A 67 -0.56 15.77 6.60
CA LEU A 67 -1.63 15.85 7.60
C LEU A 67 -1.39 14.91 8.78
N GLY A 68 -0.68 13.80 8.57
CA GLY A 68 -0.37 12.84 9.63
C GLY A 68 -0.32 11.39 9.16
N GLU A 69 0.00 10.51 10.10
CA GLU A 69 0.01 9.07 9.92
C GLU A 69 -1.35 8.50 10.36
N LEU A 70 -1.88 7.57 9.58
CA LEU A 70 -3.07 6.79 9.90
C LEU A 70 -2.71 5.31 9.97
N ARG A 71 -3.11 4.68 11.08
CA ARG A 71 -3.05 3.22 11.25
C ARG A 71 -4.46 2.64 11.25
N LEU A 72 -4.76 1.84 10.23
CA LEU A 72 -6.04 1.14 10.15
C LEU A 72 -6.07 -0.05 11.12
N PRO A 73 -7.24 -0.36 11.71
CA PRO A 73 -7.40 -1.52 12.58
C PRO A 73 -7.48 -2.85 11.81
N PHE A 74 -7.40 -2.81 10.48
CA PHE A 74 -7.44 -3.94 9.56
C PHE A 74 -6.49 -3.70 8.40
N THR A 75 -6.11 -4.77 7.70
CA THR A 75 -5.28 -4.68 6.50
C THR A 75 -6.15 -4.29 5.31
N LEU A 76 -5.77 -3.23 4.61
CA LEU A 76 -6.47 -2.75 3.41
C LEU A 76 -5.73 -3.21 2.16
N GLN A 77 -6.40 -3.96 1.29
CA GLN A 77 -5.87 -4.32 -0.02
C GLN A 77 -5.80 -3.09 -0.93
N SER A 78 -4.83 -3.08 -1.85
CA SER A 78 -4.66 -1.99 -2.83
C SER A 78 -5.44 -2.23 -4.13
N ASP A 79 -5.88 -3.47 -4.37
CA ASP A 79 -6.67 -3.86 -5.54
C ASP A 79 -7.88 -4.69 -5.07
N PRO A 80 -9.12 -4.31 -5.45
CA PRO A 80 -9.48 -3.08 -6.15
C PRO A 80 -9.08 -1.83 -5.35
N GLU A 81 -8.85 -0.71 -6.07
CA GLU A 81 -8.48 0.57 -5.44
C GLU A 81 -9.55 0.97 -4.39
N PRO A 82 -9.13 1.27 -3.14
CA PRO A 82 -10.06 1.72 -2.11
C PRO A 82 -10.78 3.01 -2.48
N ILE A 83 -12.02 3.15 -2.01
CA ILE A 83 -12.83 4.35 -2.24
C ILE A 83 -13.00 5.07 -0.91
N VAL A 84 -12.63 6.34 -0.86
CA VAL A 84 -12.99 7.22 0.25
C VAL A 84 -13.99 8.24 -0.27
N ARG A 85 -15.18 8.24 0.33
CA ARG A 85 -16.25 9.14 -0.05
C ARG A 85 -17.11 9.53 1.14
N ASP A 86 -17.47 10.80 1.25
CA ASP A 86 -18.33 11.33 2.31
C ASP A 86 -17.82 10.93 3.73
N GLY A 87 -16.50 10.94 3.93
CA GLY A 87 -15.84 10.56 5.19
C GLY A 87 -15.89 9.04 5.51
N MET A 88 -16.22 8.20 4.54
CA MET A 88 -16.25 6.75 4.66
C MET A 88 -15.23 6.09 3.74
N LEU A 89 -14.39 5.22 4.31
CA LEU A 89 -13.51 4.32 3.59
C LEU A 89 -14.27 3.03 3.24
N TYR A 90 -14.19 2.62 1.98
CA TYR A 90 -14.63 1.34 1.45
C TYR A 90 -13.44 0.63 0.81
N GLY A 91 -13.28 -0.65 1.07
CA GLY A 91 -12.25 -1.45 0.42
C GLY A 91 -12.31 -2.91 0.79
N VAL A 92 -11.26 -3.64 0.46
CA VAL A 92 -11.16 -5.08 0.70
C VAL A 92 -10.16 -5.33 1.82
N THR A 93 -10.53 -6.17 2.77
CA THR A 93 -9.65 -6.77 3.77
C THR A 93 -9.65 -8.28 3.60
N THR A 94 -8.70 -8.95 4.24
CA THR A 94 -8.62 -10.41 4.26
C THR A 94 -8.81 -10.90 5.69
N ASP A 95 -9.53 -12.00 5.88
CA ASP A 95 -9.65 -12.66 7.18
C ASP A 95 -8.50 -13.67 7.43
N GLU A 96 -8.57 -14.37 8.55
CA GLU A 96 -7.56 -15.35 8.98
C GLU A 96 -7.39 -16.52 8.01
N LEU A 97 -8.39 -16.81 7.17
CA LEU A 97 -8.36 -17.88 6.19
C LEU A 97 -7.93 -17.40 4.81
N GLY A 98 -7.59 -16.12 4.66
CA GLY A 98 -7.24 -15.58 3.35
C GLY A 98 -8.45 -15.16 2.51
N ALA A 99 -9.68 -15.20 3.04
CA ALA A 99 -10.87 -14.87 2.27
C ALA A 99 -11.10 -13.34 2.22
N PRO A 100 -11.41 -12.77 1.04
CA PRO A 100 -11.64 -11.34 0.88
C PRO A 100 -13.00 -10.93 1.43
N ASN A 101 -13.04 -9.83 2.17
CA ASN A 101 -14.24 -9.22 2.75
C ASN A 101 -14.28 -7.73 2.43
N VAL A 102 -15.46 -7.18 2.15
CA VAL A 102 -15.64 -5.72 2.00
C VAL A 102 -15.76 -5.09 3.38
N VAL A 103 -14.96 -4.06 3.62
CA VAL A 103 -15.01 -3.25 4.85
C VAL A 103 -15.55 -1.86 4.56
N ARG A 104 -16.30 -1.31 5.51
CA ARG A 104 -16.68 0.10 5.57
C ARG A 104 -16.24 0.68 6.90
N ALA A 105 -15.43 1.73 6.88
CA ALA A 105 -14.95 2.40 8.09
C ALA A 105 -15.19 3.90 8.00
N ARG A 106 -15.57 4.52 9.13
CA ARG A 106 -15.68 5.98 9.21
C ARG A 106 -14.29 6.57 9.50
N ILE A 107 -13.92 7.59 8.74
CA ILE A 107 -12.71 8.36 9.00
C ILE A 107 -13.02 9.38 10.09
N VAL A 108 -12.18 9.41 11.12
CA VAL A 108 -12.25 10.42 12.18
C VAL A 108 -11.00 11.27 12.06
N LYS A 109 -11.18 12.50 11.57
CA LYS A 109 -10.12 13.51 11.58
C LYS A 109 -9.97 14.05 13.01
N PRO A 110 -8.75 14.42 13.47
CA PRO A 110 -8.54 15.07 14.75
C PRO A 110 -9.35 16.36 14.93
#